data_AF-A0A542CUZ9-F1
#
_entry.id   AF-A0A542CUZ9-F1
#
_cell.length_a   1.000
_cell.length_b   1.000
_cell.length_c   1.000
_cell.angle_alpha   90.00
_cell.angle_beta   90.00
_cell.angle_gamma   90.00
#
_symmetry.space_group_name_H-M   'P 1'
#
loop_
_entity.id
_entity.type
_entity.pdbx_description
1 polymer ?
#
loop_
_entity_poly.entity_id
_entity_poly.type
_entity_poly.pdbx_seq_one_letter_code
_entity_poly.pdbx_strand_id
1 'polypeptide(L)'
;MTGRTVLLDHLASGVYALSYRDAGGSTVPPYPQETQYALDLVVCECLHQGATPPAGVPELIRWCTDLSSPSWPFPPGEQCAGLALVDPVHRTRTRACAELAGLAAVAEELMAQALSDVPAGEAVERRRFLRSHVLVGPDTHRKLLMEDPPAAAVYKFVKDLYQPVPAEWVVRGKVALCECGLPARPGSPDDQLTAWCERETCPSGSQVEQRFSASKTLMLHPALRIFVALPAQAEDRLRSGLASAGLPVRSFGPAVERHEVRFPGSEPRTVQFYDRVVPTVLARDAAASGVDIAVVPDGFAMTASASRQAFADALPPGTHVTLMTESELLAGTKPTGRILDA
;
A
#
# COMPACT_ATOMS: atom_id res chain seq x y z
N MET A 1 -10.19 12.61 20.11
CA MET A 1 -9.17 11.96 19.25
C MET A 1 -9.52 11.98 17.75
N THR A 2 -10.80 12.06 17.37
CA THR A 2 -11.28 12.04 15.96
C THR A 2 -10.76 13.18 15.07
N GLY A 3 -10.60 14.41 15.59
CA GLY A 3 -10.17 15.54 14.75
C GLY A 3 -8.74 15.46 14.21
N ARG A 4 -7.81 14.80 14.92
CA ARG A 4 -6.38 14.73 14.52
C ARG A 4 -6.13 13.70 13.41
N THR A 5 -6.85 12.59 13.42
CA THR A 5 -6.77 11.57 12.36
C THR A 5 -7.30 12.13 11.03
N VAL A 6 -8.38 12.90 11.09
CA VAL A 6 -8.97 13.56 9.90
C VAL A 6 -8.00 14.53 9.23
N LEU A 7 -7.18 15.25 10.01
CA LEU A 7 -6.19 16.17 9.46
C LEU A 7 -5.06 15.45 8.72
N LEU A 8 -4.57 14.32 9.26
CA LEU A 8 -3.56 13.50 8.59
C LEU A 8 -4.07 12.90 7.29
N ASP A 9 -5.32 12.43 7.27
CA ASP A 9 -5.95 11.90 6.06
C ASP A 9 -6.01 13.00 4.98
N HIS A 10 -6.45 14.21 5.33
CA HIS A 10 -6.45 15.36 4.41
C HIS A 10 -5.05 15.75 3.94
N LEU A 11 -4.05 15.74 4.82
CA LEU A 11 -2.66 15.99 4.45
C LEU A 11 -2.15 14.95 3.46
N ALA A 12 -2.41 13.68 3.72
CA ALA A 12 -2.03 12.59 2.83
C ALA A 12 -2.74 12.71 1.47
N SER A 13 -4.04 13.02 1.44
CA SER A 13 -4.75 13.31 0.19
C SER A 13 -4.16 14.51 -0.56
N GLY A 14 -3.78 15.58 0.16
CA GLY A 14 -3.15 16.76 -0.42
C GLY A 14 -1.76 16.50 -1.00
N VAL A 15 -0.93 15.70 -0.32
CA VAL A 15 0.38 15.23 -0.82
C VAL A 15 0.20 14.33 -2.03
N TYR A 16 -0.76 13.41 -1.99
CA TYR A 16 -1.06 12.51 -3.10
C TYR A 16 -1.49 13.28 -4.35
N ALA A 17 -2.43 14.21 -4.22
CA ALA A 17 -2.90 15.04 -5.32
C ALA A 17 -1.76 15.87 -5.94
N LEU A 18 -0.83 16.36 -5.12
CA LEU A 18 0.34 17.09 -5.61
C LEU A 18 1.29 16.18 -6.39
N SER A 19 1.48 14.94 -5.95
CA SER A 19 2.37 13.97 -6.61
C SER A 19 1.86 13.51 -7.99
N TYR A 20 0.56 13.58 -8.23
CA TYR A 20 -0.06 13.10 -9.48
C TYR A 20 -0.05 14.14 -10.60
N ARG A 21 0.37 15.39 -10.34
CA ARG A 21 0.50 16.39 -11.41
C ARG A 21 1.70 16.07 -12.29
N ASP A 22 1.41 15.57 -13.48
CA ASP A 22 2.33 15.53 -14.61
C ASP A 22 2.81 16.95 -14.93
N ALA A 23 3.98 17.32 -14.41
CA ALA A 23 4.78 18.39 -14.99
C ALA A 23 6.24 18.15 -14.58
N GLY A 24 7.10 17.91 -15.56
CA GLY A 24 8.55 18.01 -15.40
C GLY A 24 9.00 19.45 -15.14
N GLY A 25 8.48 20.09 -14.08
CA GLY A 25 8.71 21.47 -13.69
C GLY A 25 8.18 21.75 -12.27
N SER A 26 8.55 22.91 -11.72
CA SER A 26 8.02 23.39 -10.43
C SER A 26 6.49 23.43 -10.48
N THR A 27 5.81 22.92 -9.44
CA THR A 27 4.37 23.08 -9.29
C THR A 27 4.05 24.54 -9.03
N VAL A 28 3.84 25.29 -10.11
CA VAL A 28 3.40 26.68 -10.04
C VAL A 28 1.92 26.69 -9.67
N PRO A 29 1.48 27.57 -8.74
CA PRO A 29 0.08 27.77 -8.44
C PRO A 29 -0.79 27.97 -9.71
N PRO A 30 -2.08 27.60 -9.67
CA PRO A 30 -2.80 27.12 -8.50
C PRO A 30 -2.45 25.67 -8.13
N TYR A 31 -2.34 25.38 -6.83
CA TYR A 31 -2.18 24.02 -6.32
C TYR A 31 -3.48 23.21 -6.46
N PRO A 32 -3.43 21.86 -6.45
CA PRO A 32 -4.64 21.04 -6.34
C PRO A 32 -5.52 21.47 -5.17
N GLN A 33 -6.83 21.33 -5.31
CA GLN A 33 -7.80 21.74 -4.30
C GLN A 33 -7.54 21.01 -2.97
N GLU A 34 -7.22 19.72 -3.02
CA GLU A 34 -6.90 18.89 -1.87
C GLU A 34 -5.65 19.41 -1.14
N THR A 35 -4.62 19.81 -1.89
CA THR A 35 -3.39 20.38 -1.33
C THR A 35 -3.65 21.72 -0.68
N GLN A 36 -4.43 22.60 -1.32
CA GLN A 36 -4.78 23.91 -0.75
C GLN A 36 -5.65 23.74 0.50
N TYR A 37 -6.63 22.85 0.46
CA TYR A 37 -7.49 22.57 1.60
C TYR A 37 -6.70 22.01 2.79
N ALA A 38 -5.77 21.09 2.55
CA ALA A 38 -4.88 20.58 3.59
C ALA A 38 -4.01 21.69 4.21
N LEU A 39 -3.50 22.62 3.41
CA LEU A 39 -2.79 23.81 3.89
C LEU A 39 -3.70 24.67 4.77
N ASP A 40 -4.92 24.97 4.32
CA ASP A 40 -5.86 25.81 5.05
C ASP A 40 -6.22 25.20 6.42
N LEU A 41 -6.39 23.88 6.49
CA LEU A 41 -6.62 23.17 7.76
C LEU A 41 -5.44 23.28 8.72
N VAL A 42 -4.20 23.10 8.23
CA VAL A 42 -3.00 23.24 9.05
C VAL A 42 -2.81 24.68 9.51
N VAL A 43 -3.03 25.67 8.64
CA VAL A 43 -2.96 27.09 8.99
C VAL A 43 -3.98 27.42 10.08
N CYS A 44 -5.22 26.98 9.91
CA CYS A 44 -6.29 27.17 10.90
C CYS A 44 -5.89 26.59 12.26
N GLU A 45 -5.34 25.37 12.28
CA GLU A 45 -4.90 24.73 13.52
C GLU A 45 -3.71 25.45 14.16
N CYS A 46 -2.72 25.89 13.38
CA CYS A 46 -1.61 26.73 13.89
C CYS A 46 -2.14 27.99 14.57
N LEU A 47 -3.09 28.68 13.93
CA LEU A 47 -3.66 29.92 14.46
C LEU A 47 -4.44 29.69 15.75
N HIS A 48 -5.20 28.60 15.85
CA HIS A 48 -5.91 28.23 17.09
C HIS A 48 -4.96 27.97 18.26
N GLN A 49 -3.75 27.46 18.00
CA GLN A 49 -2.76 27.13 19.02
C GLN A 49 -1.72 28.24 19.25
N GLY A 50 -1.80 29.36 18.52
CA GLY A 50 -0.82 30.45 18.60
C GLY A 50 0.56 30.10 18.03
N ALA A 51 0.64 29.07 17.17
CA ALA A 51 1.86 28.65 16.47
C ALA A 51 2.01 29.38 15.13
N THR A 52 3.24 29.41 14.60
CA THR A 52 3.51 29.97 13.27
C THR A 52 3.04 29.00 12.19
N PRO A 53 2.12 29.38 11.29
CA PRO A 53 1.71 28.55 10.16
C PRO A 53 2.85 28.39 9.13
N PRO A 54 2.80 27.35 8.28
CA PRO A 54 3.75 27.22 7.19
C PRO A 54 3.54 28.36 6.18
N ALA A 55 4.62 28.87 5.60
CA ALA A 55 4.59 29.97 4.63
C ALA A 55 3.88 29.61 3.32
N GLY A 56 3.65 28.31 3.07
CA GLY A 56 2.89 27.80 1.93
C GLY A 56 3.11 26.30 1.73
N VAL A 57 2.63 25.78 0.58
CA VAL A 57 2.73 24.35 0.24
C VAL A 57 4.16 23.80 0.28
N PRO A 58 5.20 24.49 -0.24
CA PRO A 58 6.56 23.94 -0.17
C PRO A 58 7.05 23.69 1.27
N GLU A 59 6.72 24.58 2.20
CA GLU A 59 7.06 24.39 3.61
C GLU A 59 6.22 23.29 4.26
N LEU A 60 4.93 23.22 3.92
CA LEU A 60 4.07 22.13 4.37
C LEU A 60 4.60 20.75 3.92
N ILE A 61 5.03 20.62 2.66
CA ILE A 61 5.62 19.38 2.13
C ILE A 61 6.92 19.03 2.86
N ARG A 62 7.73 20.03 3.25
CA ARG A 62 8.91 19.81 4.09
C ARG A 62 8.53 19.24 5.46
N TRP A 63 7.48 19.77 6.09
CA TRP A 63 6.97 19.24 7.35
C TRP A 63 6.48 17.79 7.22
N CYS A 64 5.87 17.43 6.08
CA CYS A 64 5.47 16.06 5.77
C CYS A 64 6.60 15.02 5.65
N THR A 65 7.88 15.44 5.71
CA THR A 65 9.04 14.53 5.65
C THR A 65 9.50 14.02 7.01
N ASP A 66 9.09 14.69 8.08
CA ASP A 66 9.29 14.26 9.46
C ASP A 66 8.11 14.72 10.29
N LEU A 67 7.12 13.83 10.40
CA LEU A 67 5.93 14.10 11.20
C LEU A 67 6.24 14.12 12.70
N SER A 68 7.41 13.70 13.16
CA SER A 68 7.79 13.77 14.57
C SER A 68 8.50 15.07 14.95
N SER A 69 8.74 15.96 13.97
CA SER A 69 9.45 17.21 14.19
C SER A 69 8.76 18.08 15.23
N PRO A 70 9.49 18.73 16.17
CA PRO A 70 8.90 19.71 17.09
C PRO A 70 8.37 20.95 16.36
N SER A 71 8.69 21.11 15.08
CA SER A 71 8.12 22.15 14.22
C SER A 71 6.64 21.90 13.90
N TRP A 72 6.13 20.70 14.18
CA TRP A 72 4.72 20.41 14.00
C TRP A 72 3.87 21.00 15.13
N PRO A 73 2.84 21.79 14.82
CA PRO A 73 1.97 22.42 15.81
C PRO A 73 1.21 21.35 16.61
N PHE A 74 0.98 20.19 16.01
CA PHE A 74 0.52 18.98 16.69
C PHE A 74 1.43 17.84 16.22
N PRO A 75 2.29 17.25 17.07
CA PRO A 75 2.88 15.98 16.70
C PRO A 75 1.68 15.04 16.46
N PRO A 76 1.59 14.40 15.28
CA PRO A 76 0.61 13.35 15.12
C PRO A 76 0.91 12.34 16.21
N GLY A 77 -0.14 11.89 16.91
CA GLY A 77 0.01 11.15 18.16
C GLY A 77 0.99 9.97 18.01
N GLU A 78 1.45 9.41 19.12
CA GLU A 78 2.48 8.35 19.14
C GLU A 78 2.25 7.24 18.10
N GLN A 79 1.00 6.96 17.72
CA GLN A 79 0.61 6.07 16.63
C GLN A 79 1.21 6.40 15.23
N CYS A 80 1.74 7.60 15.02
CA CYS A 80 2.35 8.07 13.79
C CYS A 80 3.86 8.34 13.93
N ALA A 81 4.45 7.99 15.08
CA ALA A 81 5.88 8.15 15.30
C ALA A 81 6.66 7.36 14.24
N GLY A 82 7.61 8.03 13.58
CA GLY A 82 8.41 7.44 12.51
C GLY A 82 7.73 7.35 11.14
N LEU A 83 6.46 7.77 11.01
CA LEU A 83 5.83 7.90 9.71
C LEU A 83 6.26 9.21 9.03
N ALA A 84 6.50 9.14 7.73
CA ALA A 84 6.62 10.30 6.86
C ALA A 84 5.56 10.17 5.76
N LEU A 85 4.94 11.26 5.31
CA LEU A 85 4.08 11.24 4.12
C LEU A 85 4.90 11.44 2.84
N VAL A 86 6.09 12.05 2.97
CA VAL A 86 7.02 12.28 1.88
C VAL A 86 8.39 11.74 2.27
N ASP A 87 8.98 10.93 1.41
CA ASP A 87 10.32 10.39 1.61
C ASP A 87 11.34 11.55 1.70
N PRO A 88 12.14 11.64 2.77
CA PRO A 88 13.04 12.76 3.01
C PRO A 88 14.19 12.84 2.00
N VAL A 89 14.55 11.73 1.35
CA VAL A 89 15.68 11.65 0.41
C VAL A 89 15.17 11.78 -1.02
N HIS A 90 14.21 10.96 -1.41
CA HIS A 90 13.72 10.82 -2.77
C HIS A 90 12.57 11.77 -3.11
N ARG A 91 12.06 12.50 -2.11
CA ARG A 91 11.01 13.54 -2.25
C ARG A 91 9.78 13.02 -3.00
N THR A 92 9.43 11.78 -2.73
CA THR A 92 8.27 11.08 -3.29
C THR A 92 7.30 10.76 -2.18
N ARG A 93 6.01 10.62 -2.51
CA ARG A 93 5.02 10.14 -1.54
C ARG A 93 5.42 8.77 -1.00
N THR A 94 5.13 8.54 0.28
CA THR A 94 5.38 7.24 0.93
C THR A 94 4.17 6.32 0.85
N ARG A 95 4.35 5.05 1.26
CA ARG A 95 3.25 4.09 1.47
C ARG A 95 2.29 4.56 2.55
N ALA A 96 2.79 5.15 3.63
CA ALA A 96 1.94 5.71 4.68
C ALA A 96 1.03 6.82 4.14
N CYS A 97 1.56 7.67 3.24
CA CYS A 97 0.75 8.64 2.51
C CYS A 97 -0.33 7.98 1.65
N ALA A 98 0.00 6.91 0.93
CA ALA A 98 -0.99 6.19 0.13
C ALA A 98 -2.11 5.58 0.98
N GLU A 99 -1.77 4.98 2.13
CA GLU A 99 -2.73 4.40 3.06
C GLU A 99 -3.67 5.44 3.67
N LEU A 100 -3.12 6.55 4.19
CA LEU A 100 -3.89 7.63 4.81
C LEU A 100 -4.72 8.41 3.79
N ALA A 101 -4.25 8.52 2.54
CA ALA A 101 -5.01 9.14 1.45
C ALA A 101 -6.19 8.27 0.97
N GLY A 102 -6.37 7.06 1.52
CA GLY A 102 -7.51 6.19 1.21
C GLY A 102 -7.37 5.36 -0.06
N LEU A 103 -6.15 5.18 -0.60
CA LEU A 103 -5.97 4.42 -1.84
C LEU A 103 -6.38 2.93 -1.71
N ALA A 104 -6.45 2.38 -0.51
CA ALA A 104 -6.98 1.03 -0.31
C ALA A 104 -8.44 0.91 -0.77
N ALA A 105 -9.29 1.87 -0.40
CA ALA A 105 -10.68 1.91 -0.85
C ALA A 105 -10.79 2.10 -2.37
N VAL A 106 -9.92 2.91 -2.96
CA VAL A 106 -9.82 3.07 -4.41
C VAL A 106 -9.43 1.75 -5.09
N ALA A 107 -8.49 0.99 -4.52
CA ALA A 107 -8.11 -0.32 -5.03
C ALA A 107 -9.28 -1.31 -4.96
N GLU A 108 -10.03 -1.32 -3.85
CA GLU A 108 -11.22 -2.18 -3.70
C GLU A 108 -12.30 -1.83 -4.72
N GLU A 109 -12.57 -0.55 -4.97
CA GLU A 109 -13.54 -0.09 -5.98
C GLU A 109 -13.11 -0.52 -7.39
N LEU A 110 -11.85 -0.27 -7.76
CA LEU A 110 -11.30 -0.67 -9.06
C LEU A 110 -11.33 -2.20 -9.23
N MET A 111 -11.01 -2.96 -8.18
CA MET A 111 -11.10 -4.43 -8.20
C MET A 111 -12.55 -4.90 -8.30
N ALA A 112 -13.48 -4.30 -7.57
CA ALA A 112 -14.90 -4.64 -7.65
C ALA A 112 -15.43 -4.41 -9.06
N GLN A 113 -15.08 -3.29 -9.70
CA GLN A 113 -15.45 -2.99 -11.08
C GLN A 113 -14.79 -3.93 -12.09
N ALA A 114 -13.51 -4.25 -11.91
CA ALA A 114 -12.78 -5.14 -12.82
C ALA A 114 -13.31 -6.58 -12.81
N LEU A 115 -13.94 -6.98 -11.71
CA LEU A 115 -14.36 -8.36 -11.42
C LEU A 115 -15.88 -8.52 -11.35
N SER A 116 -16.65 -7.44 -11.52
CA SER A 116 -18.11 -7.49 -11.56
C SER A 116 -18.60 -8.18 -12.83
N ASP A 117 -19.73 -8.88 -12.72
CA ASP A 117 -20.48 -9.44 -13.86
C ASP A 117 -19.72 -10.44 -14.74
N VAL A 118 -18.71 -11.12 -14.18
CA VAL A 118 -17.97 -12.19 -14.87
C VAL A 118 -18.03 -13.52 -14.12
N PRO A 119 -17.88 -14.67 -14.83
CA PRO A 119 -17.77 -15.97 -14.18
C PRO A 119 -16.59 -16.02 -13.21
N ALA A 120 -16.72 -16.82 -12.13
CA ALA A 120 -15.71 -16.92 -11.08
C ALA A 120 -14.30 -17.26 -11.60
N GLY A 121 -14.18 -18.15 -12.60
CA GLY A 121 -12.90 -18.47 -13.22
C GLY A 121 -12.24 -17.28 -13.93
N GLU A 122 -13.04 -16.45 -14.61
CA GLU A 122 -12.54 -15.25 -15.28
C GLU A 122 -12.13 -14.18 -14.26
N ALA A 123 -12.89 -14.02 -13.17
CA ALA A 123 -12.51 -13.12 -12.08
C ALA A 123 -11.16 -13.50 -11.46
N VAL A 124 -10.90 -14.80 -11.28
CA VAL A 124 -9.60 -15.30 -10.78
C VAL A 124 -8.46 -14.93 -11.72
N GLU A 125 -8.64 -15.12 -13.04
CA GLU A 125 -7.60 -14.78 -14.02
C GLU A 125 -7.37 -13.27 -14.13
N ARG A 126 -8.43 -12.44 -14.11
CA ARG A 126 -8.31 -10.98 -14.07
C ARG A 126 -7.53 -10.50 -12.85
N ARG A 127 -7.86 -11.02 -11.66
CA ARG A 127 -7.13 -10.73 -10.43
C ARG A 127 -5.66 -11.17 -10.53
N ARG A 128 -5.41 -12.40 -11.02
CA ARG A 128 -4.06 -12.93 -11.19
C ARG A 128 -3.21 -12.04 -12.10
N PHE A 129 -3.80 -11.54 -13.19
CA PHE A 129 -3.12 -10.62 -14.10
C PHE A 129 -2.70 -9.34 -13.38
N LEU A 130 -3.64 -8.68 -12.69
CA LEU A 130 -3.39 -7.43 -11.96
C LEU A 130 -2.36 -7.59 -10.83
N ARG A 131 -2.30 -8.77 -10.20
CA ARG A 131 -1.28 -9.10 -9.18
C ARG A 131 0.13 -9.22 -9.74
N SER A 132 0.30 -9.59 -11.00
CA SER A 132 1.59 -10.00 -11.57
C SER A 132 2.13 -9.08 -12.67
N HIS A 133 1.29 -8.24 -13.26
CA HIS A 133 1.66 -7.39 -14.40
C HIS A 133 1.59 -5.91 -14.03
N VAL A 134 2.55 -5.43 -13.23
CA VAL A 134 2.63 -4.01 -12.85
C VAL A 134 2.95 -3.11 -14.04
N LEU A 135 3.75 -3.61 -14.99
CA LEU A 135 4.07 -2.94 -16.24
C LEU A 135 3.66 -3.79 -17.44
N VAL A 136 3.02 -3.16 -18.43
CA VAL A 136 2.71 -3.80 -19.70
C VAL A 136 3.23 -2.94 -20.84
N GLY A 137 4.24 -3.44 -21.55
CA GLY A 137 4.77 -2.85 -22.77
C GLY A 137 4.57 -3.75 -24.00
N PRO A 138 5.07 -3.36 -25.18
CA PRO A 138 4.90 -4.14 -26.41
C PRO A 138 5.51 -5.53 -26.33
N ASP A 139 6.67 -5.67 -25.66
CA ASP A 139 7.32 -6.97 -25.46
C ASP A 139 6.53 -7.85 -24.49
N THR A 140 6.00 -7.29 -23.40
CA THR A 140 5.07 -8.00 -22.50
C THR A 140 3.85 -8.49 -23.26
N HIS A 141 3.21 -7.62 -24.06
CA HIS A 141 2.03 -7.98 -24.84
C HIS A 141 2.31 -9.08 -25.87
N ARG A 142 3.45 -8.99 -26.56
CA ARG A 142 3.91 -10.03 -27.49
C ARG A 142 4.14 -11.36 -26.77
N LYS A 143 4.79 -11.35 -25.62
CA LYS A 143 5.03 -12.55 -24.80
C LYS A 143 3.72 -13.19 -24.35
N LEU A 144 2.77 -12.38 -23.86
CA LEU A 144 1.43 -12.85 -23.49
C LEU A 144 0.74 -13.53 -24.68
N LEU A 145 0.73 -12.93 -25.87
CA LEU A 145 0.11 -13.53 -27.05
C LEU A 145 0.73 -14.87 -27.47
N MET A 146 2.03 -15.06 -27.23
CA MET A 146 2.76 -16.27 -27.63
C MET A 146 2.74 -17.38 -26.58
N GLU A 147 2.83 -17.03 -25.30
CA GLU A 147 3.06 -17.98 -24.20
C GLU A 147 1.83 -18.14 -23.28
N ASP A 148 0.98 -17.12 -23.18
CA ASP A 148 -0.22 -17.13 -22.33
C ASP A 148 -1.41 -16.40 -23.01
N PRO A 149 -1.99 -16.98 -24.07
CA PRO A 149 -3.12 -16.37 -24.77
C PRO A 149 -4.33 -16.05 -23.87
N PRO A 150 -4.67 -16.85 -22.84
CA PRO A 150 -5.67 -16.47 -21.84
C PRO A 150 -5.34 -15.14 -21.13
N ALA A 151 -4.12 -14.96 -20.63
CA ALA A 151 -3.71 -13.70 -20.01
C ALA A 151 -3.71 -12.52 -20.99
N ALA A 152 -3.38 -12.76 -22.27
CA ALA A 152 -3.49 -11.74 -23.31
C ALA A 152 -4.94 -11.30 -23.56
N ALA A 153 -5.91 -12.21 -23.45
CA ALA A 153 -7.34 -11.90 -23.52
C ALA A 153 -7.79 -11.09 -22.30
N VAL A 154 -7.36 -11.48 -21.10
CA VAL A 154 -7.62 -10.75 -19.85
C VAL A 154 -7.14 -9.30 -19.94
N TYR A 155 -5.93 -9.07 -20.47
CA TYR A 155 -5.37 -7.73 -20.60
C TYR A 155 -6.32 -6.75 -21.33
N LYS A 156 -7.06 -7.21 -22.34
CA LYS A 156 -8.00 -6.36 -23.08
C LYS A 156 -9.10 -5.76 -22.19
N PHE A 157 -9.49 -6.46 -21.13
CA PHE A 157 -10.53 -6.04 -20.19
C PHE A 157 -9.99 -5.16 -19.07
N VAL A 158 -8.74 -5.37 -18.66
CA VAL A 158 -8.13 -4.62 -17.55
C VAL A 158 -7.23 -3.47 -18.01
N LYS A 159 -7.03 -3.29 -19.32
CA LYS A 159 -6.13 -2.26 -19.89
C LYS A 159 -6.42 -0.84 -19.39
N ASP A 160 -7.68 -0.52 -19.10
CA ASP A 160 -8.10 0.83 -18.68
C ASP A 160 -7.67 1.13 -17.23
N LEU A 161 -7.21 0.12 -16.49
CA LEU A 161 -6.57 0.25 -15.18
C LEU A 161 -5.07 0.58 -15.29
N TYR A 162 -4.54 0.68 -16.51
CA TYR A 162 -3.15 1.03 -16.78
C TYR A 162 -3.05 2.44 -17.35
N GLN A 163 -2.07 3.20 -16.86
CA GLN A 163 -1.83 4.59 -17.20
C GLN A 163 -0.43 4.76 -17.82
N PRO A 164 -0.17 5.86 -18.55
CA PRO A 164 1.20 6.21 -18.91
C PRO A 164 2.12 6.22 -17.68
N VAL A 165 3.38 5.83 -17.86
CA VAL A 165 4.35 5.84 -16.76
C VAL A 165 4.57 7.30 -16.30
N PRO A 166 4.35 7.63 -15.02
CA PRO A 166 4.59 8.98 -14.52
C PRO A 166 6.07 9.37 -14.66
N ALA A 167 6.35 10.64 -14.98
CA ALA A 167 7.70 11.13 -15.27
C ALA A 167 8.70 10.85 -14.12
N GLU A 168 8.20 10.83 -12.88
CA GLU A 168 8.99 10.57 -11.67
C GLU A 168 9.61 9.15 -11.62
N TRP A 169 9.11 8.21 -12.43
CA TRP A 169 9.62 6.84 -12.55
C TRP A 169 10.52 6.65 -13.76
N VAL A 170 10.69 7.70 -14.58
CA VAL A 170 11.41 7.63 -15.84
C VAL A 170 12.85 8.11 -15.67
N VAL A 171 13.81 7.21 -15.89
CA VAL A 171 15.24 7.52 -15.92
C VAL A 171 15.79 7.23 -17.31
N ARG A 172 16.28 8.27 -18.01
CA ARG A 172 16.74 8.19 -19.42
C ARG A 172 15.73 7.49 -20.35
N GLY A 173 14.45 7.82 -20.22
CA GLY A 173 13.37 7.26 -21.05
C GLY A 173 13.01 5.80 -20.73
N LYS A 174 13.52 5.25 -19.63
CA LYS A 174 13.23 3.89 -19.17
C LYS A 174 12.56 3.90 -17.80
N VAL A 175 11.76 2.87 -17.56
CA VAL A 175 11.19 2.54 -16.25
C VAL A 175 11.69 1.17 -15.81
N ALA A 176 11.91 0.99 -14.52
CA ALA A 176 12.49 -0.21 -13.94
C ALA A 176 11.55 -0.85 -12.90
N LEU A 177 11.61 -2.18 -12.80
CA LEU A 177 11.02 -2.93 -11.69
C LEU A 177 12.12 -3.43 -10.75
N CYS A 178 11.87 -3.35 -9.44
CA CYS A 178 12.63 -4.05 -8.42
C CYS A 178 12.26 -5.55 -8.43
N GLU A 179 13.09 -6.38 -7.79
CA GLU A 179 12.80 -7.80 -7.54
C GLU A 179 11.44 -8.07 -6.84
N CYS A 180 10.92 -7.09 -6.10
CA CYS A 180 9.58 -7.17 -5.51
C CYS A 180 8.44 -6.94 -6.51
N GLY A 181 8.74 -6.70 -7.79
CA GLY A 181 7.77 -6.48 -8.86
C GLY A 181 7.18 -5.06 -8.93
N LEU A 182 7.57 -4.15 -8.02
CA LEU A 182 7.13 -2.76 -8.03
C LEU A 182 8.11 -1.81 -8.73
N PRO A 183 7.63 -0.63 -9.18
CA PRO A 183 8.48 0.39 -9.78
C PRO A 183 9.66 0.77 -8.89
N ALA A 184 10.80 0.99 -9.52
CA ALA A 184 12.04 1.32 -8.85
C ALA A 184 12.81 2.42 -9.57
N ARG A 185 13.52 3.23 -8.77
CA ARG A 185 14.47 4.23 -9.24
C ARG A 185 15.89 3.66 -9.09
N PRO A 186 16.63 3.46 -10.19
CA PRO A 186 18.02 3.05 -10.10
C PRO A 186 18.90 4.19 -9.55
N GLY A 187 20.00 3.87 -8.88
CA GLY A 187 20.91 4.87 -8.29
C GLY A 187 21.65 5.72 -9.33
N SER A 188 21.96 5.13 -10.47
CA SER A 188 22.41 5.80 -11.68
C SER A 188 21.67 5.22 -12.89
N PRO A 189 21.67 5.90 -14.03
CA PRO A 189 20.97 5.40 -15.21
C PRO A 189 21.48 4.04 -15.72
N ASP A 190 22.75 3.73 -15.46
CA ASP A 190 23.42 2.50 -15.90
C ASP A 190 23.50 1.45 -14.76
N ASP A 191 23.13 1.82 -13.53
CA ASP A 191 23.19 0.94 -12.36
C ASP A 191 22.12 -0.14 -12.41
N GLN A 192 22.52 -1.41 -12.27
CA GLN A 192 21.57 -2.50 -12.07
C GLN A 192 21.00 -2.56 -10.64
N LEU A 193 21.34 -1.58 -9.81
CA LEU A 193 21.00 -1.53 -8.40
C LEU A 193 19.95 -0.43 -8.14
N THR A 194 18.93 -0.78 -7.38
CA THR A 194 17.88 0.14 -6.96
C THR A 194 18.40 1.07 -5.88
N ALA A 195 18.19 2.38 -6.06
CA ALA A 195 18.36 3.35 -4.98
C ALA A 195 17.09 3.45 -4.14
N TRP A 196 15.93 3.31 -4.77
CA TRP A 196 14.63 3.34 -4.10
C TRP A 196 13.59 2.54 -4.88
N CYS A 197 12.61 1.99 -4.17
CA CYS A 197 11.49 1.23 -4.74
C CYS A 197 10.19 1.65 -4.05
N GLU A 198 9.05 1.60 -4.77
CA GLU A 198 7.72 1.91 -4.24
C GLU A 198 7.34 1.08 -2.99
N ARG A 199 7.99 -0.08 -2.78
CA ARG A 199 7.80 -0.89 -1.56
C ARG A 199 8.41 -0.24 -0.31
N GLU A 200 9.41 0.62 -0.46
CA GLU A 200 10.20 1.29 0.59
C GLU A 200 11.05 0.40 1.50
N THR A 201 10.72 -0.88 1.64
CA THR A 201 11.45 -1.82 2.50
C THR A 201 12.40 -2.75 1.75
N CYS A 202 12.54 -2.59 0.43
CA CYS A 202 13.56 -3.33 -0.31
C CYS A 202 14.96 -2.83 0.09
N PRO A 203 15.93 -3.71 0.33
CA PRO A 203 17.30 -3.31 0.59
C PRO A 203 17.82 -2.32 -0.46
N SER A 204 18.49 -1.26 -0.03
CA SER A 204 19.23 -0.41 -0.95
C SER A 204 20.25 -1.27 -1.69
N GLY A 205 20.26 -1.17 -3.02
CA GLY A 205 21.08 -2.03 -3.85
C GLY A 205 20.41 -3.32 -4.32
N SER A 206 19.13 -3.55 -4.03
CA SER A 206 18.37 -4.66 -4.64
C SER A 206 18.44 -4.57 -6.17
N GLN A 207 18.40 -5.72 -6.85
CA GLN A 207 18.54 -5.75 -8.30
C GLN A 207 17.34 -5.14 -9.02
N VAL A 208 17.62 -4.42 -10.11
CA VAL A 208 16.65 -4.04 -11.12
C VAL A 208 16.44 -5.23 -12.04
N GLU A 209 15.31 -5.90 -11.91
CA GLU A 209 15.02 -7.14 -12.64
C GLU A 209 14.73 -6.86 -14.12
N GLN A 210 13.97 -5.80 -14.39
CA GLN A 210 13.43 -5.53 -15.72
C GLN A 210 13.45 -4.03 -16.02
N ARG A 211 13.75 -3.69 -17.28
CA ARG A 211 13.72 -2.31 -17.79
C ARG A 211 12.88 -2.23 -19.04
N PHE A 212 11.98 -1.26 -19.07
CA PHE A 212 11.06 -1.04 -20.18
C PHE A 212 11.22 0.35 -20.76
N SER A 213 10.90 0.52 -22.03
CA SER A 213 10.78 1.84 -22.65
C SER A 213 9.55 2.56 -22.09
N ALA A 214 9.76 3.67 -21.38
CA ALA A 214 8.66 4.38 -20.71
C ALA A 214 7.60 4.91 -21.69
N SER A 215 8.01 5.33 -22.90
CA SER A 215 7.10 5.89 -23.91
C SER A 215 6.13 4.90 -24.55
N LYS A 216 6.34 3.60 -24.35
CA LYS A 216 5.49 2.52 -24.90
C LYS A 216 4.92 1.61 -23.82
N THR A 217 5.25 1.86 -22.55
CA THR A 217 4.85 1.01 -21.43
C THR A 217 3.76 1.71 -20.68
N LEU A 218 2.75 0.94 -20.29
CA LEU A 218 1.74 1.38 -19.35
C LEU A 218 2.03 0.77 -17.97
N MET A 219 1.68 1.52 -16.95
CA MET A 219 1.87 1.18 -15.55
C MET A 219 0.51 1.05 -14.88
N LEU A 220 0.34 -0.05 -14.13
CA LEU A 220 -0.88 -0.32 -13.37
C LEU A 220 -1.19 0.83 -12.41
N HIS A 221 -2.47 1.17 -12.21
CA HIS A 221 -2.89 2.23 -11.30
C HIS A 221 -2.22 2.12 -9.91
N PRO A 222 -1.72 3.23 -9.31
CA PRO A 222 -0.96 3.19 -8.06
C PRO A 222 -1.68 2.50 -6.89
N ALA A 223 -3.00 2.67 -6.78
CA ALA A 223 -3.79 1.97 -5.76
C ALA A 223 -3.69 0.43 -5.92
N LEU A 224 -3.79 -0.08 -7.15
CA LEU A 224 -3.69 -1.52 -7.42
C LEU A 224 -2.26 -2.03 -7.25
N ARG A 225 -1.23 -1.22 -7.56
CA ARG A 225 0.16 -1.60 -7.29
C ARG A 225 0.42 -1.83 -5.80
N ILE A 226 0.01 -0.87 -4.97
CA ILE A 226 0.28 -0.87 -3.52
C ILE A 226 -0.61 -1.87 -2.77
N PHE A 227 -1.88 -2.01 -3.17
CA PHE A 227 -2.88 -2.76 -2.40
C PHE A 227 -3.31 -4.09 -3.02
N VAL A 228 -2.87 -4.40 -4.25
CA VAL A 228 -3.16 -5.68 -4.92
C VAL A 228 -1.87 -6.39 -5.34
N ALA A 229 -1.00 -5.75 -6.11
CA ALA A 229 0.22 -6.39 -6.63
C ALA A 229 1.28 -6.61 -5.54
N LEU A 230 1.54 -5.61 -4.71
CA LEU A 230 2.51 -5.71 -3.61
C LEU A 230 2.20 -6.84 -2.61
N PRO A 231 1.00 -6.90 -2.00
CA PRO A 231 0.70 -7.95 -1.03
C PRO A 231 0.64 -9.35 -1.65
N ALA A 232 0.45 -9.48 -2.98
CA ALA A 232 0.25 -10.75 -3.65
C ALA A 232 1.37 -11.77 -3.39
N GLN A 233 2.64 -11.34 -3.46
CA GLN A 233 3.77 -12.25 -3.27
C GLN A 233 3.79 -12.84 -1.86
N ALA A 234 3.54 -11.98 -0.87
CA ALA A 234 3.53 -12.37 0.53
C ALA A 234 2.32 -13.27 0.85
N GLU A 235 1.15 -12.95 0.30
CA GLU A 235 -0.04 -13.80 0.37
C GLU A 235 0.20 -15.19 -0.27
N ASP A 236 0.85 -15.24 -1.44
CA ASP A 236 1.17 -16.50 -2.11
C ASP A 236 2.14 -17.37 -1.30
N ARG A 237 3.13 -16.75 -0.64
CA ARG A 237 4.04 -17.44 0.28
C ARG A 237 3.29 -17.97 1.50
N LEU A 238 2.42 -17.16 2.11
CA LEU A 238 1.61 -17.58 3.24
C LEU A 238 0.74 -18.78 2.88
N ARG A 239 0.01 -18.72 1.75
CA ARG A 239 -0.84 -19.81 1.28
C ARG A 239 -0.03 -21.08 1.01
N SER A 240 1.13 -20.96 0.37
CA SER A 240 2.04 -22.08 0.11
C SER A 240 2.59 -22.70 1.40
N GLY A 241 2.91 -21.85 2.38
CA GLY A 241 3.35 -22.27 3.72
C GLY A 241 2.27 -23.02 4.49
N LEU A 242 1.04 -22.49 4.51
CA LEU A 242 -0.11 -23.15 5.14
C LEU A 242 -0.40 -24.52 4.49
N ALA A 243 -0.38 -24.59 3.16
CA ALA A 243 -0.56 -25.84 2.43
C ALA A 243 0.55 -26.86 2.75
N SER A 244 1.80 -26.41 2.84
CA SER A 244 2.95 -27.25 3.20
C SER A 244 2.91 -27.72 4.66
N ALA A 245 2.29 -26.94 5.55
CA ALA A 245 2.00 -27.33 6.93
C ALA A 245 0.78 -28.28 7.06
N GLY A 246 0.15 -28.66 5.94
CA GLY A 246 -1.03 -29.52 5.93
C GLY A 246 -2.29 -28.85 6.49
N LEU A 247 -2.33 -27.51 6.54
CA LEU A 247 -3.48 -26.75 6.99
C LEU A 247 -4.41 -26.49 5.80
N PRO A 248 -5.67 -27.00 5.81
CA PRO A 248 -6.62 -26.69 4.75
C PRO A 248 -6.92 -25.19 4.73
N VAL A 249 -6.79 -24.59 3.54
CA VAL A 249 -7.10 -23.18 3.29
C VAL A 249 -8.21 -23.09 2.25
N ARG A 250 -9.27 -22.35 2.55
CA ARG A 250 -10.31 -22.00 1.59
C ARG A 250 -10.32 -20.50 1.35
N SER A 251 -10.01 -20.07 0.13
CA SER A 251 -10.16 -18.67 -0.28
C SER A 251 -11.61 -18.33 -0.60
N PHE A 252 -12.06 -17.15 -0.23
CA PHE A 252 -13.34 -16.57 -0.63
C PHE A 252 -13.23 -15.04 -0.75
N GLY A 253 -14.14 -14.42 -1.51
CA GLY A 253 -14.17 -12.97 -1.73
C GLY A 253 -13.50 -12.54 -3.05
N PRO A 254 -14.26 -12.04 -4.04
CA PRO A 254 -13.74 -11.71 -5.37
C PRO A 254 -12.96 -10.40 -5.43
N ALA A 255 -13.20 -9.41 -4.57
CA ALA A 255 -12.42 -8.16 -4.53
C ALA A 255 -11.26 -8.23 -3.51
N VAL A 256 -11.55 -8.71 -2.31
CA VAL A 256 -10.58 -8.91 -1.22
C VAL A 256 -10.53 -10.41 -0.91
N GLU A 257 -9.35 -11.02 -1.00
CA GLU A 257 -9.18 -12.43 -0.65
C GLU A 257 -9.19 -12.61 0.87
N ARG A 258 -10.11 -13.44 1.34
CA ARG A 258 -10.16 -13.92 2.71
C ARG A 258 -9.96 -15.42 2.71
N HIS A 259 -9.35 -15.92 3.76
CA HIS A 259 -8.98 -17.32 3.90
C HIS A 259 -9.67 -17.89 5.13
N GLU A 260 -10.24 -19.08 5.01
CA GLU A 260 -10.62 -19.87 6.16
C GLU A 260 -9.52 -20.90 6.41
N VAL A 261 -8.93 -20.87 7.60
CA VAL A 261 -7.86 -21.78 8.02
C VAL A 261 -8.35 -22.62 9.18
N ARG A 262 -8.15 -23.93 9.09
CA ARG A 262 -8.51 -24.88 10.16
C ARG A 262 -7.28 -25.38 10.88
N PHE A 263 -7.00 -24.86 12.08
CA PHE A 263 -5.92 -25.38 12.91
C PHE A 263 -6.34 -26.68 13.63
N PRO A 264 -5.42 -27.62 13.87
CA PRO A 264 -5.72 -28.88 14.55
C PRO A 264 -6.40 -28.66 15.91
N GLY A 265 -7.56 -29.28 16.10
CA GLY A 265 -8.31 -29.20 17.36
C GLY A 265 -8.97 -27.84 17.65
N SER A 266 -9.15 -26.99 16.63
CA SER A 266 -9.80 -25.69 16.76
C SER A 266 -10.93 -25.51 15.73
N GLU A 267 -11.82 -24.55 16.01
CA GLU A 267 -12.79 -24.07 15.04
C GLU A 267 -12.10 -23.35 13.87
N PRO A 268 -12.68 -23.38 12.66
CA PRO A 268 -12.17 -22.61 11.53
C PRO A 268 -12.05 -21.12 11.88
N ARG A 269 -10.93 -20.51 11.48
CA ARG A 269 -10.66 -19.08 11.68
C ARG A 269 -10.61 -18.38 10.34
N THR A 270 -11.18 -17.19 10.30
CA THR A 270 -11.08 -16.27 9.17
C THR A 270 -9.78 -15.48 9.28
N VAL A 271 -9.02 -15.50 8.20
CA VAL A 271 -7.67 -14.96 8.10
C VAL A 271 -7.63 -14.06 6.88
N GLN A 272 -7.02 -12.88 7.01
CA GLN A 272 -6.73 -12.02 5.87
C GLN A 272 -5.32 -11.46 5.99
N PHE A 273 -4.65 -11.40 4.85
CA PHE A 273 -3.32 -10.83 4.75
C PHE A 273 -3.40 -9.32 4.50
N TYR A 274 -2.57 -8.56 5.19
CA TYR A 274 -2.47 -7.12 5.08
C TYR A 274 -1.00 -6.71 4.97
N ASP A 275 -0.67 -5.98 3.91
CA ASP A 275 0.59 -5.25 3.81
C ASP A 275 0.30 -3.77 4.10
N ARG A 276 0.20 -3.42 5.39
CA ARG A 276 -0.12 -2.06 5.89
C ARG A 276 1.03 -1.52 6.73
N VAL A 277 1.42 -0.27 6.51
CA VAL A 277 2.43 0.44 7.32
C VAL A 277 1.81 1.30 8.43
N VAL A 278 0.52 1.63 8.35
CA VAL A 278 -0.17 2.46 9.35
C VAL A 278 -1.03 1.58 10.28
N PRO A 279 -0.68 1.45 11.58
CA PRO A 279 -1.39 0.55 12.51
C PRO A 279 -2.88 0.84 12.66
N THR A 280 -3.26 2.12 12.72
CA THR A 280 -4.65 2.54 12.90
C THR A 280 -5.51 2.24 11.68
N VAL A 281 -4.95 2.36 10.48
CA VAL A 281 -5.61 1.99 9.22
C VAL A 281 -5.79 0.47 9.16
N LEU A 282 -4.75 -0.29 9.53
CA LEU A 282 -4.85 -1.75 9.60
C LEU A 282 -5.95 -2.20 10.57
N ALA A 283 -6.04 -1.60 11.76
CA ALA A 283 -7.08 -1.93 12.75
C ALA A 283 -8.48 -1.68 12.20
N ARG A 284 -8.70 -0.53 11.54
CA ARG A 284 -9.96 -0.19 10.89
C ARG A 284 -10.32 -1.20 9.79
N ASP A 285 -9.38 -1.50 8.90
CA ASP A 285 -9.60 -2.41 7.76
C ASP A 285 -9.88 -3.84 8.24
N ALA A 286 -9.16 -4.30 9.27
CA ALA A 286 -9.35 -5.62 9.85
C ALA A 286 -10.70 -5.76 10.58
N ALA A 287 -11.09 -4.73 11.33
CA ALA A 287 -12.40 -4.67 11.98
C ALA A 287 -13.54 -4.65 10.94
N ALA A 288 -13.43 -3.82 9.90
CA ALA A 288 -14.41 -3.75 8.82
C ALA A 288 -14.51 -5.08 8.03
N SER A 289 -13.41 -5.82 7.92
CA SER A 289 -13.38 -7.12 7.24
C SER A 289 -13.94 -8.27 8.08
N GLY A 290 -14.08 -8.08 9.41
CA GLY A 290 -14.64 -9.08 10.32
C GLY A 290 -13.79 -10.35 10.43
N VAL A 291 -12.47 -10.22 10.35
CA VAL A 291 -11.55 -11.37 10.41
C VAL A 291 -11.15 -11.71 11.84
N ASP A 292 -10.92 -12.99 12.13
CA ASP A 292 -10.36 -13.41 13.42
C ASP A 292 -8.88 -13.03 13.53
N ILE A 293 -8.15 -13.15 12.41
CA ILE A 293 -6.70 -12.97 12.35
C ILE A 293 -6.32 -12.04 11.20
N ALA A 294 -5.67 -10.92 11.53
CA ALA A 294 -4.98 -10.06 10.59
C ALA A 294 -3.52 -10.49 10.51
N VAL A 295 -3.07 -10.89 9.31
CA VAL A 295 -1.69 -11.35 9.07
C VAL A 295 -0.89 -10.27 8.39
N VAL A 296 0.31 -9.98 8.89
CA VAL A 296 1.25 -9.03 8.29
C VAL A 296 2.56 -9.71 7.90
N PRO A 297 3.31 -9.17 6.94
CA PRO A 297 4.61 -9.73 6.57
C PRO A 297 5.61 -9.73 7.74
N ASP A 298 6.51 -10.72 7.76
CA ASP A 298 7.63 -10.75 8.69
C ASP A 298 8.61 -9.58 8.45
N GLY A 299 9.32 -9.15 9.50
CA GLY A 299 10.34 -8.10 9.40
C GLY A 299 9.80 -6.69 9.09
N PHE A 300 8.49 -6.51 9.20
CA PHE A 300 7.82 -5.24 8.88
C PHE A 300 7.71 -4.31 10.09
N ALA A 301 7.46 -3.02 9.87
CA ALA A 301 7.27 -2.04 10.95
C ALA A 301 6.15 -2.43 11.94
N MET A 302 5.17 -3.22 11.47
CA MET A 302 4.08 -3.77 12.28
C MET A 302 4.52 -4.83 13.29
N THR A 303 5.74 -5.35 13.19
CA THR A 303 6.28 -6.32 14.17
C THR A 303 6.74 -5.65 15.47
N ALA A 304 7.02 -4.34 15.45
CA ALA A 304 7.44 -3.59 16.62
C ALA A 304 6.33 -3.52 17.68
N SER A 305 6.70 -3.60 18.96
CA SER A 305 5.77 -3.58 20.09
C SER A 305 4.84 -2.35 20.07
N ALA A 306 5.41 -1.17 19.79
CA ALA A 306 4.64 0.08 19.69
C ALA A 306 3.57 0.02 18.58
N SER A 307 3.91 -0.51 17.40
CA SER A 307 2.96 -0.66 16.29
C SER A 307 1.85 -1.66 16.60
N ARG A 308 2.16 -2.77 17.28
CA ARG A 308 1.16 -3.75 17.72
C ARG A 308 0.21 -3.16 18.77
N GLN A 309 0.75 -2.37 19.70
CA GLN A 309 -0.05 -1.65 20.70
C GLN A 309 -0.97 -0.62 20.03
N ALA A 310 -0.44 0.19 19.11
CA ALA A 310 -1.22 1.16 18.36
C ALA A 310 -2.33 0.52 17.51
N PHE A 311 -2.09 -0.68 16.95
CA PHE A 311 -3.14 -1.48 16.31
C PHE A 311 -4.22 -1.89 17.31
N ALA A 312 -3.84 -2.44 18.47
CA ALA A 312 -4.78 -2.89 19.49
C ALA A 312 -5.64 -1.74 20.04
N ASP A 313 -5.01 -0.59 20.32
CA ASP A 313 -5.69 0.61 20.83
C ASP A 313 -6.66 1.23 19.80
N ALA A 314 -6.44 0.97 18.52
CA ALA A 314 -7.26 1.47 17.42
C ALA A 314 -8.43 0.56 17.05
N LEU A 315 -8.53 -0.65 17.63
CA LEU A 315 -9.66 -1.54 17.38
C LEU A 315 -10.95 -0.97 18.00
N PRO A 316 -12.08 -1.00 17.27
CA PRO A 316 -13.35 -0.58 17.83
C PRO A 316 -13.75 -1.43 19.05
N PRO A 317 -14.43 -0.84 20.06
CA PRO A 317 -14.90 -1.59 21.22
C PRO A 317 -15.72 -2.83 20.82
N GLY A 318 -15.43 -3.97 21.46
CA GLY A 318 -16.09 -5.25 21.18
C GLY A 318 -15.56 -6.01 19.97
N THR A 319 -14.52 -5.49 19.29
CA THR A 319 -13.85 -6.18 18.18
C THR A 319 -12.68 -7.01 18.70
N HIS A 320 -12.60 -8.28 18.29
CA HIS A 320 -11.50 -9.17 18.64
C HIS A 320 -10.78 -9.63 17.37
N VAL A 321 -9.69 -8.94 17.02
CA VAL A 321 -8.81 -9.31 15.91
C VAL A 321 -7.42 -9.58 16.47
N THR A 322 -6.87 -10.76 16.17
CA THR A 322 -5.47 -11.07 16.53
C THR A 322 -4.55 -10.62 15.40
N LEU A 323 -3.55 -9.79 15.71
CA LEU A 323 -2.47 -9.45 14.79
C LEU A 323 -1.35 -10.49 14.88
N MET A 324 -1.05 -11.16 13.77
CA MET A 324 0.03 -12.15 13.67
C MET A 324 0.94 -11.85 12.49
N THR A 325 2.21 -12.26 12.57
CA THR A 325 3.05 -12.33 11.37
C THR A 325 2.84 -13.63 10.59
N GLU A 326 3.34 -13.68 9.35
CA GLU A 326 3.41 -14.91 8.55
C GLU A 326 4.03 -16.06 9.36
N SER A 327 5.21 -15.85 9.96
CA SER A 327 5.90 -16.86 10.76
C SER A 327 5.13 -17.28 12.01
N GLU A 328 4.50 -16.34 12.73
CA GLU A 328 3.69 -16.65 13.91
C GLU A 328 2.50 -17.56 13.57
N LEU A 329 1.83 -17.27 12.44
CA LEU A 329 0.70 -18.04 11.95
C LEU A 329 1.12 -19.46 11.52
N LEU A 330 2.23 -19.57 10.77
CA LEU A 330 2.76 -20.85 10.28
C LEU A 330 3.30 -21.73 11.41
N ALA A 331 3.85 -21.14 12.48
CA ALA A 331 4.30 -21.86 13.66
C ALA A 331 3.14 -22.52 14.44
N GLY A 332 1.88 -22.24 14.08
CA GLY A 332 0.70 -22.79 14.75
C GLY A 332 0.59 -22.34 16.20
N THR A 333 1.20 -21.20 16.56
CA THR A 333 1.07 -20.65 17.90
C THR A 333 -0.40 -20.37 18.16
N LYS A 334 -0.98 -21.07 19.14
CA LYS A 334 -2.32 -20.74 19.64
C LYS A 334 -2.29 -19.24 19.96
N PRO A 335 -3.22 -18.43 19.44
CA PRO A 335 -3.28 -17.03 19.78
C PRO A 335 -3.44 -16.95 21.30
N THR A 336 -2.42 -16.45 21.99
CA THR A 336 -2.49 -16.12 23.41
C THR A 336 -3.43 -14.93 23.55
N GLY A 337 -4.73 -15.21 23.57
CA GLY A 337 -5.73 -14.25 24.01
C GLY A 337 -5.44 -13.93 25.47
N ARG A 338 -4.91 -12.74 25.74
CA ARG A 338 -5.09 -12.12 27.04
C ARG A 338 -6.58 -11.80 27.15
N ILE A 339 -7.28 -12.59 27.94
CA ILE A 339 -8.53 -12.16 28.56
C ILE A 339 -8.11 -11.04 29.51
N LEU A 340 -8.31 -9.79 29.10
CA LEU A 340 -8.41 -8.70 30.05
C LEU A 340 -9.84 -8.75 30.58
N ASP A 341 -10.00 -9.44 31.71
CA ASP A 341 -11.22 -9.33 32.50
C ASP A 341 -11.35 -7.89 33.00
N ALA A 342 -12.50 -7.29 32.67
CA ALA A 342 -13.17 -6.09 33.20
C ALA A 342 -12.35 -5.00 33.90
#